data_AF-A0AAD7VP49-F1
#
_entry.id   AF-A0AAD7VP49-F1
#
_cell.length_a   1.000
_cell.length_b   1.000
_cell.length_c   1.000
_cell.angle_alpha   90.00
_cell.angle_beta   90.00
_cell.angle_gamma   90.00
#
_symmetry.space_group_name_H-M   'P 1'
#
loop_
_entity.id
_entity.type
_entity.pdbx_description
1 polymer ?
#
loop_
_entity_poly.entity_id
_entity_poly.type
_entity_poly.pdbx_seq_one_letter_code
_entity_poly.pdbx_strand_id
1 'polypeptide(L)'
;MKLAKLYPSEFSPIEVMALDSQLENYIIDMRSDARFLQVKGINELSSKLVEMRRHIVYPLVYFHVKLALILLVVTTTLERTFSTMNIIKNRMEDEWLNDCLVTYIEKDIFDSIDNEKLIQRYQTIRPCREQL
;
A
#
# COMPACT_ATOMS: atom_id res chain seq x y z
N MET A 1 -17.40 16.43 -11.94
CA MET A 1 -18.12 16.66 -10.66
C MET A 1 -17.83 15.73 -9.49
N LYS A 2 -17.61 14.40 -9.62
CA LYS A 2 -17.47 13.52 -8.44
C LYS A 2 -16.36 13.97 -7.46
N LEU A 3 -15.21 14.41 -7.97
CA LEU A 3 -14.12 14.93 -7.13
C LEU A 3 -14.53 16.21 -6.38
N ALA A 4 -15.18 17.18 -7.03
CA ALA A 4 -15.71 18.36 -6.35
C ALA A 4 -16.67 18.02 -5.20
N LYS A 5 -17.45 16.93 -5.33
CA LYS A 5 -18.32 16.44 -4.25
C LYS A 5 -17.56 15.76 -3.11
N LEU A 6 -16.43 15.10 -3.41
CA LEU A 6 -15.57 14.44 -2.41
C LEU A 6 -14.72 15.45 -1.62
N TYR A 7 -14.43 16.61 -2.20
CA TYR A 7 -13.60 17.67 -1.61
C TYR A 7 -14.36 18.99 -1.52
N PRO A 8 -15.46 19.08 -0.75
CA PRO A 8 -16.30 20.27 -0.71
C PRO A 8 -15.60 21.50 -0.11
N SER A 9 -14.50 21.33 0.63
CA SER A 9 -13.68 22.44 1.15
C SER A 9 -12.80 23.09 0.08
N GLU A 10 -12.49 22.37 -0.99
CA GLU A 10 -11.59 22.81 -2.07
C GLU A 10 -12.34 23.56 -3.18
N PHE A 11 -13.67 23.63 -3.11
CA PHE A 11 -14.49 24.30 -4.11
C PHE A 11 -15.57 25.15 -3.45
N SER A 12 -15.65 26.42 -3.83
CA SER A 12 -16.82 27.23 -3.55
C SER A 12 -18.03 26.76 -4.38
N PRO A 13 -19.28 27.02 -3.94
CA PRO A 13 -20.47 26.70 -4.73
C PRO A 13 -20.45 27.33 -6.14
N ILE A 14 -19.85 28.53 -6.26
CA ILE A 14 -19.71 29.23 -7.53
C ILE A 14 -18.73 28.49 -8.45
N GLU A 15 -17.60 28.03 -7.93
CA GLU A 15 -16.63 27.24 -8.70
C GLU A 15 -17.20 25.88 -9.13
N VAL A 16 -18.02 25.25 -8.29
CA VAL A 16 -18.71 23.99 -8.66
C VAL A 16 -19.64 24.21 -9.86
N MET A 17 -20.38 25.32 -9.91
CA MET A 17 -21.21 25.67 -11.07
C MET A 17 -20.38 26.05 -12.29
N ALA A 18 -19.33 26.86 -12.09
CA ALA A 18 -18.45 27.31 -13.17
C ALA A 18 -17.67 26.14 -13.79
N LEU A 19 -17.36 25.11 -13.01
CA LEU A 19 -16.69 23.90 -13.46
C LEU A 19 -17.48 23.20 -14.57
N ASP A 20 -18.80 23.07 -14.46
CA ASP A 20 -19.60 22.37 -15.46
C ASP A 20 -19.53 23.09 -16.81
N SER A 21 -19.72 24.41 -16.81
CA SER A 21 -19.56 25.23 -18.03
C SER A 21 -18.13 25.17 -18.58
N GLN A 22 -17.12 25.17 -17.71
CA GLN A 22 -15.73 25.08 -18.12
C GLN A 22 -15.40 23.71 -18.72
N LEU A 23 -15.98 22.63 -18.20
CA LEU A 23 -15.82 21.27 -18.71
C LEU A 23 -16.40 21.11 -20.11
N GLU A 24 -17.58 21.67 -20.39
CA GLU A 24 -18.18 21.63 -21.73
C GLU A 24 -17.27 22.29 -22.77
N ASN A 25 -16.82 23.51 -22.48
CA ASN A 25 -15.90 24.25 -23.35
C ASN A 25 -14.56 23.52 -23.51
N TYR A 26 -14.03 22.95 -22.43
CA TYR A 26 -12.82 22.15 -22.45
C TYR A 26 -12.95 20.93 -23.37
N ILE A 27 -14.05 20.17 -23.28
CA ILE A 27 -14.26 18.97 -24.09
C ILE A 27 -14.29 19.32 -25.57
N ILE A 28 -14.96 20.41 -25.94
CA ILE A 28 -15.03 20.87 -27.33
C ILE A 28 -13.64 21.28 -27.84
N ASP A 29 -12.90 22.10 -27.08
CA ASP A 29 -11.55 22.54 -27.45
C ASP A 29 -10.57 21.37 -27.57
N MET A 30 -10.56 20.45 -26.60
CA MET A 30 -9.65 19.29 -26.62
C MET A 30 -9.96 18.34 -27.79
N ARG A 31 -11.23 18.13 -28.13
CA ARG A 31 -11.60 17.26 -29.26
C ARG A 31 -11.28 17.88 -30.62
N SER A 32 -11.26 19.21 -30.69
CA SER A 32 -10.97 19.94 -31.92
C SER A 32 -9.46 20.02 -32.20
N ASP A 33 -8.63 19.83 -31.17
CA ASP A 33 -7.18 19.90 -31.27
C ASP A 33 -6.55 18.49 -31.42
N ALA A 34 -6.04 18.20 -32.62
CA ALA A 34 -5.43 16.91 -32.95
C ALA A 34 -4.29 16.49 -32.00
N ARG A 35 -3.63 17.46 -31.33
CA ARG A 35 -2.59 17.17 -30.34
C ARG A 35 -3.14 16.43 -29.14
N PHE A 36 -4.38 16.66 -28.74
CA PHE A 36 -5.00 15.99 -27.59
C PHE A 36 -5.61 14.63 -27.93
N LEU A 37 -5.82 14.31 -29.22
CA LEU A 37 -6.40 13.03 -29.64
C LEU A 37 -5.52 11.81 -29.32
N GLN A 38 -4.20 12.00 -29.23
CA GLN A 38 -3.26 10.91 -28.98
C GLN A 38 -2.92 10.69 -27.50
N VAL A 39 -3.49 11.50 -26.59
CA VAL A 39 -3.21 11.42 -25.15
C VAL A 39 -3.83 10.15 -24.55
N LYS A 40 -3.01 9.28 -23.96
CA LYS A 40 -3.45 7.95 -23.48
C LYS A 40 -3.68 7.86 -21.97
N GLY A 41 -3.27 8.86 -21.21
CA GLY A 41 -3.38 8.80 -19.75
C GLY A 41 -3.41 10.17 -19.08
N ILE A 42 -3.81 10.18 -17.81
CA ILE A 42 -3.99 11.41 -17.03
C ILE A 42 -2.66 12.15 -16.76
N ASN A 43 -1.55 11.41 -16.64
CA ASN A 43 -0.21 11.99 -16.52
C ASN A 43 0.15 12.79 -17.76
N GLU A 44 0.03 12.17 -18.94
CA GLU A 44 0.30 12.80 -20.23
C GLU A 44 -0.66 13.97 -20.48
N LEU A 45 -1.95 13.80 -20.12
CA LEU A 45 -2.94 14.87 -20.20
C LEU A 45 -2.49 16.09 -19.38
N SER A 46 -2.14 15.89 -18.11
CA SER A 46 -1.70 16.98 -17.23
C SER A 46 -0.49 17.72 -17.77
N SER A 47 0.54 17.00 -18.22
CA SER A 47 1.72 17.59 -18.84
C SER A 47 1.37 18.42 -20.08
N LYS A 48 0.51 17.87 -20.94
CA LYS A 48 0.11 18.53 -22.19
C LYS A 48 -0.76 19.77 -21.96
N LEU A 49 -1.60 19.76 -20.92
CA LEU A 49 -2.35 20.96 -20.52
C LEU A 49 -1.45 22.09 -20.02
N VAL A 50 -0.30 21.76 -19.42
CA VAL A 50 0.70 22.74 -19.00
C VAL A 50 1.43 23.30 -20.21
N GLU A 51 1.97 22.42 -21.06
CA GLU A 51 2.70 22.75 -22.28
C GLU A 51 1.87 23.68 -23.19
N MET A 52 0.61 23.32 -23.41
CA MET A 52 -0.31 24.06 -24.28
C MET A 52 -0.99 25.25 -23.58
N ARG A 53 -0.58 25.58 -22.35
CA ARG A 53 -1.15 26.65 -21.50
C ARG A 53 -2.66 26.54 -21.23
N ARG A 54 -3.26 25.37 -21.50
CA ARG A 54 -4.68 25.09 -21.27
C ARG A 54 -5.04 25.08 -19.78
N HIS A 55 -4.07 24.82 -18.90
CA HIS A 55 -4.24 24.97 -17.46
C HIS A 55 -4.62 26.40 -17.02
N ILE A 56 -4.26 27.43 -17.79
CA ILE A 56 -4.62 28.83 -17.52
C ILE A 56 -6.02 29.13 -18.04
N VAL A 57 -6.40 28.55 -19.19
CA VAL A 57 -7.71 28.74 -19.83
C VAL A 57 -8.81 27.97 -19.07
N TYR A 58 -8.48 26.78 -18.57
CA TYR A 58 -9.39 25.87 -17.88
C TYR A 58 -8.89 25.53 -16.46
N PRO A 59 -8.74 26.51 -15.55
CA PRO A 59 -8.13 26.31 -14.24
C PRO A 59 -8.86 25.30 -13.35
N LEU A 60 -10.20 25.26 -13.36
CA LEU A 60 -10.98 24.33 -12.53
C LEU A 60 -10.88 22.90 -13.07
N VAL A 61 -10.84 22.73 -14.40
CA VAL A 61 -10.60 21.42 -15.04
C VAL A 61 -9.20 20.92 -14.73
N TYR A 62 -8.19 21.79 -14.85
CA TYR A 62 -6.81 21.43 -14.53
C TYR A 62 -6.66 21.07 -13.05
N PHE A 63 -7.32 21.80 -12.15
CA PHE A 63 -7.37 21.47 -10.73
C PHE A 63 -7.99 20.09 -10.48
N HIS A 64 -9.07 19.75 -11.19
CA HIS A 64 -9.65 18.39 -11.14
C HIS A 64 -8.68 17.31 -11.59
N VAL A 65 -7.94 17.53 -12.68
CA VAL A 65 -6.91 16.62 -13.16
C VAL A 65 -5.81 16.44 -12.09
N LYS A 66 -5.40 17.53 -11.44
CA LYS A 66 -4.40 17.51 -10.36
C LYS A 66 -4.89 16.71 -9.14
N LEU A 67 -6.14 16.90 -8.71
CA LEU A 67 -6.73 16.11 -7.63
C LEU A 67 -6.77 14.62 -7.96
N ALA A 68 -7.15 14.25 -9.18
CA ALA A 68 -7.15 12.86 -9.63
C ALA A 68 -5.73 12.24 -9.60
N LEU A 69 -4.71 13.01 -10.00
CA LEU A 69 -3.31 12.58 -9.92
C LEU A 69 -2.85 12.36 -8.47
N ILE A 70 -3.16 13.28 -7.57
CA ILE A 70 -2.83 13.15 -6.15
C ILE A 70 -3.48 11.89 -5.58
N LEU A 71 -4.76 11.67 -5.89
CA LEU A 71 -5.49 10.50 -5.43
C LEU A 71 -4.85 9.20 -5.93
N LEU A 72 -4.44 9.14 -7.20
CA LEU A 72 -3.76 7.97 -7.75
C LEU A 72 -2.43 7.65 -7.00
N VAL A 73 -1.65 8.68 -6.70
CA VAL A 73 -0.39 8.53 -5.94
C VAL A 73 -0.67 8.06 -4.51
N VAL A 74 -1.69 8.63 -3.86
CA VAL A 74 -2.07 8.24 -2.50
C VAL A 74 -2.58 6.79 -2.47
N THR A 75 -3.47 6.39 -3.39
CA THR A 75 -4.00 5.03 -3.46
C THR A 75 -2.90 4.00 -3.68
N THR A 76 -2.00 4.22 -4.65
CA THR A 76 -0.87 3.30 -4.89
C THR A 76 0.08 3.22 -3.69
N THR A 77 0.30 4.34 -2.99
CA THR A 77 1.11 4.35 -1.77
C THR A 77 0.44 3.53 -0.67
N LEU A 78 -0.87 3.73 -0.45
CA LEU A 78 -1.63 2.99 0.55
C LEU A 78 -1.61 1.48 0.26
N GLU A 79 -1.91 1.07 -0.97
CA GLU A 79 -1.86 -0.34 -1.38
C GLU A 79 -0.49 -0.97 -1.11
N ARG A 80 0.60 -0.26 -1.44
CA ARG A 80 1.96 -0.73 -1.17
C ARG A 80 2.25 -0.84 0.33
N THR A 81 1.79 0.11 1.13
CA THR A 81 1.95 0.04 2.59
C THR A 81 1.15 -1.12 3.20
N PHE A 82 -0.09 -1.35 2.77
CA PHE A 82 -0.88 -2.50 3.20
C PHE A 82 -0.25 -3.82 2.77
N SER A 83 0.28 -3.90 1.55
CA SER A 83 1.01 -5.08 1.09
C SER A 83 2.23 -5.37 1.96
N THR A 84 3.02 -4.33 2.28
CA THR A 84 4.20 -4.46 3.14
C THR A 84 3.81 -4.92 4.55
N MET A 85 2.74 -4.36 5.12
CA MET A 85 2.22 -4.78 6.42
C MET A 85 1.76 -6.25 6.41
N ASN A 86 1.12 -6.68 5.33
CA ASN A 86 0.68 -8.06 5.18
C ASN A 86 1.87 -9.04 5.11
N ILE A 87 2.94 -8.67 4.41
CA ILE A 87 4.18 -9.47 4.37
C ILE A 87 4.80 -9.59 5.77
N ILE A 88 4.92 -8.48 6.50
CA ILE A 88 5.47 -8.49 7.86
C ILE A 88 4.62 -9.37 8.78
N LYS A 89 3.30 -9.19 8.75
CA LYS A 89 2.35 -9.99 9.53
C LYS A 89 2.51 -11.48 9.25
N ASN A 90 2.48 -11.89 7.98
CA ASN A 90 2.60 -13.30 7.61
C ASN A 90 3.94 -13.89 8.06
N ARG A 91 5.05 -13.14 7.93
CA ARG A 91 6.36 -13.60 8.42
C ARG A 91 6.40 -13.79 9.94
N MET A 92 5.77 -12.90 10.70
CA MET A 92 5.67 -13.04 12.15
C MET A 92 4.84 -14.26 12.55
N GLU A 93 3.74 -14.52 11.82
CA GLU A 93 2.91 -15.70 12.02
C GLU A 93 3.67 -16.99 11.69
N ASP A 94 4.40 -17.01 10.57
CA ASP A 94 5.24 -18.14 10.17
C ASP A 94 6.35 -18.43 11.19
N GLU A 95 7.03 -17.39 11.69
CA GLU A 95 8.07 -17.52 12.72
C GLU A 95 7.50 -18.08 14.03
N TRP A 96 6.36 -17.55 14.47
CA TRP A 96 5.66 -18.05 15.65
C TRP A 96 5.22 -19.52 15.49
N LEU A 97 4.64 -19.87 14.33
CA LEU A 97 4.26 -21.25 14.02
C LEU A 97 5.49 -22.18 14.02
N ASN A 98 6.61 -21.73 13.46
CA ASN A 98 7.85 -22.48 13.44
C ASN A 98 8.37 -22.75 14.87
N ASP A 99 8.37 -21.74 15.74
CA ASP A 99 8.79 -21.89 17.14
C ASP A 99 7.89 -22.87 17.91
N CYS A 100 6.57 -22.81 17.67
CA CYS A 100 5.62 -23.76 18.24
C CYS A 100 5.87 -25.19 17.75
N LEU A 101 6.17 -25.37 16.46
CA LEU A 101 6.49 -26.68 15.88
C LEU A 101 7.78 -27.26 16.45
N VAL A 102 8.84 -26.46 16.58
CA VAL A 102 10.11 -26.89 17.21
C VAL A 102 9.85 -27.34 18.64
N THR A 103 9.14 -26.52 19.43
CA THR A 103 8.81 -26.85 20.83
C THR A 103 7.99 -28.14 20.93
N TYR A 104 7.06 -28.36 19.99
CA TYR A 104 6.25 -29.56 19.94
C TYR A 104 7.09 -30.81 19.63
N ILE A 105 7.99 -30.73 18.65
CA ILE A 105 8.90 -31.83 18.29
C ILE A 105 9.87 -32.12 19.44
N GLU A 106 10.45 -31.09 20.06
CA GLU A 106 11.33 -31.25 21.22
C GLU A 106 10.62 -31.95 22.38
N LYS A 107 9.37 -31.58 22.64
CA LYS A 107 8.54 -32.23 23.65
C LYS A 107 8.25 -33.69 23.30
N ASP A 108 7.86 -34.00 22.06
CA ASP A 108 7.59 -35.37 21.61
C ASP A 108 8.85 -36.27 21.75
N ILE A 109 10.01 -35.74 21.34
CA ILE A 109 11.29 -36.42 21.54
C ILE A 109 11.56 -36.63 23.03
N PHE A 110 11.37 -35.61 23.86
CA PHE A 110 11.58 -35.71 25.31
C PHE A 110 10.66 -36.76 25.95
N ASP A 111 9.38 -36.77 25.59
CA ASP A 111 8.38 -37.72 26.09
C ASP A 111 8.68 -39.17 25.63
N SER A 112 9.38 -39.35 24.50
CA SER A 112 9.80 -40.67 24.00
C SER A 112 11.01 -41.27 24.74
N ILE A 113 11.74 -40.48 25.53
CA ILE A 113 12.92 -40.93 26.27
C ILE A 113 12.48 -41.58 27.59
N ASP A 114 12.93 -42.82 27.82
CA ASP A 114 12.69 -43.54 29.06
C ASP A 114 13.39 -42.88 30.27
N ASN A 115 12.62 -42.52 31.29
CA ASN A 115 13.10 -41.91 32.53
C ASN A 115 14.16 -42.78 33.23
N GLU A 116 14.04 -44.11 33.16
CA GLU A 116 14.99 -45.03 33.77
C GLU A 116 16.39 -44.89 33.12
N LYS A 117 16.41 -44.73 31.79
CA LYS A 117 17.66 -44.50 31.01
C LYS A 117 18.25 -43.13 31.32
N LEU A 118 17.43 -42.09 31.52
CA LEU A 118 17.90 -40.77 31.93
C LEU A 118 18.55 -40.80 33.32
N ILE A 119 17.92 -41.46 34.29
CA ILE A 119 18.45 -41.59 35.66
C ILE A 119 19.77 -42.35 35.65
N GLN A 120 19.86 -43.49 34.95
CA GLN A 120 21.12 -44.22 34.82
C GLN A 120 22.23 -43.37 34.18
N ARG A 121 21.92 -42.63 33.11
CA ARG A 121 22.91 -41.77 32.43
C ARG A 121 23.41 -40.65 33.35
N TYR A 122 22.52 -40.00 34.10
CA TYR A 122 22.88 -38.98 35.09
C TYR A 122 23.74 -39.53 36.22
N GLN A 123 23.42 -40.73 36.72
CA GLN A 123 24.24 -41.42 37.72
C GLN A 123 25.62 -41.80 37.18
N THR A 124 25.72 -42.17 35.90
CA THR A 124 26.99 -42.54 35.25
C THR A 124 27.88 -41.32 34.94
N ILE A 125 27.29 -40.15 34.70
CA ILE A 125 28.01 -38.86 34.50
C ILE A 125 28.49 -38.27 35.84
N ARG A 126 28.00 -38.78 36.99
CA ARG A 126 28.60 -38.54 38.31
C ARG A 126 29.78 -39.51 38.54
N PRO A 127 30.98 -39.20 38.01
CA PRO A 127 32.17 -39.43 38.82
C PRO A 127 33.00 -38.15 38.91
N CYS A 128 33.44 -37.87 40.13
CA CYS A 128 34.46 -36.88 40.47
C CYS A 128 33.98 -35.43 40.76
N ARG A 129 33.31 -35.23 41.90
CA ARG A 129 33.63 -34.15 42.84
C ARG A 129 33.21 -34.55 44.25
N GLU A 130 34.13 -35.23 44.94
CA GLU A 130 34.23 -35.29 46.41
C GLU A 130 35.40 -36.22 46.77
N GLN A 131 36.63 -35.79 46.49
CA GLN A 131 37.81 -36.23 47.24
C GLN A 131 38.84 -35.10 47.23
N LEU A 132 38.72 -34.21 48.22
CA LEU A 132 39.81 -33.59 48.99
C LEU A 132 39.20 -32.83 50.16
#